data_AF-A0A6G0YRH0-F1
#
_entry.id   AF-A0A6G0YRH0-F1
#
_cell.length_a   1.000
_cell.length_b   1.000
_cell.length_c   1.000
_cell.angle_alpha   90.00
_cell.angle_beta   90.00
_cell.angle_gamma   90.00
#
_symmetry.space_group_name_H-M   'P 1'
#
loop_
_entity.id
_entity.type
_entity.pdbx_description
1 polymer ?
#
loop_
_entity_poly.entity_id
_entity_poly.type
_entity_poly.pdbx_seq_one_letter_code
_entity_poly.pdbx_strand_id
1 'polypeptide(L)'
;MKGYEVIHTKNFPLDSRTLLKTPKSNNNQIRIDGLPIAKSCNNQLWSILAYIVSSEIKKTVFPVGIYYGKSKPNDSNDFLEDFVVEAKALLTNGIDVHGHNKQF
;
A
#
# COMPACT_ATOMS: atom_id res chain seq x y z
N MET A 1 -2.10 27.15 -12.07
CA MET A 1 -2.30 25.70 -12.31
C MET A 1 -0.92 25.05 -12.31
N LYS A 2 -0.56 24.29 -11.26
CA LYS A 2 0.68 23.49 -11.26
C LYS A 2 0.35 22.15 -11.90
N GLY A 3 0.95 21.87 -13.05
CA GLY A 3 0.81 20.57 -13.72
C GLY A 3 1.40 19.47 -12.85
N TYR A 4 0.66 18.36 -12.73
CA TYR A 4 1.13 17.12 -12.14
C TYR A 4 1.78 16.28 -13.23
N GLU A 5 3.00 15.80 -12.96
CA GLU A 5 3.69 14.83 -13.81
C GLU A 5 3.09 13.43 -13.59
N VAL A 6 2.63 12.80 -14.67
CA VAL A 6 2.22 11.40 -14.65
C VAL A 6 3.49 10.54 -14.74
N ILE A 7 3.88 9.92 -13.62
CA ILE A 7 5.04 9.04 -13.56
C ILE A 7 4.71 7.75 -14.33
N HIS A 8 5.21 7.65 -15.56
CA HIS A 8 5.13 6.42 -16.35
C HIS A 8 5.84 5.27 -15.63
N THR A 9 5.20 4.10 -15.58
CA THR A 9 5.67 2.90 -14.86
C THR A 9 7.02 2.35 -15.32
N LYS A 10 7.56 2.87 -16.43
CA LYS A 10 8.90 2.54 -16.96
C LYS A 10 10.04 3.10 -16.11
N ASN A 11 9.75 4.00 -15.16
CA ASN A 11 10.73 4.62 -14.28
C ASN A 11 10.77 4.01 -12.86
N PHE A 12 9.99 2.94 -12.60
CA PHE A 12 10.12 2.22 -11.33
C PHE A 12 11.30 1.24 -11.40
N PRO A 13 12.16 1.21 -10.36
CA PRO A 13 13.23 0.23 -10.26
C PRO A 13 12.68 -1.19 -10.37
N LEU A 14 13.42 -2.05 -11.08
CA LEU A 14 13.02 -3.43 -11.39
C LEU A 14 12.84 -4.30 -10.14
N ASP A 15 13.37 -3.86 -8.99
CA ASP A 15 13.34 -4.59 -7.74
C ASP A 15 13.03 -3.70 -6.52
N SER A 16 12.47 -4.33 -5.48
CA SER A 16 11.98 -3.68 -4.26
C SER A 16 13.08 -3.08 -3.37
N ARG A 17 14.36 -3.50 -3.52
CA ARG A 17 15.47 -2.94 -2.74
C ARG A 17 15.90 -1.58 -3.28
N THR A 18 15.72 -1.37 -4.57
CA THR A 18 16.09 -0.13 -5.24
C THR A 18 15.01 0.96 -5.05
N LEU A 19 13.74 0.57 -4.85
CA LEU A 19 12.65 1.46 -4.40
C LEU A 19 12.87 2.06 -3.00
N LEU A 20 13.57 1.35 -2.11
CA LEU A 20 13.90 1.84 -0.77
C LEU A 20 15.00 2.92 -0.76
N LYS A 21 15.72 3.08 -1.88
CA LYS A 21 16.80 4.07 -2.03
C LYS A 21 16.36 5.36 -2.74
N THR A 22 15.18 5.37 -3.36
CA THR A 22 14.63 6.56 -4.04
C THR A 22 14.38 7.70 -3.03
N PRO A 23 14.62 8.97 -3.39
CA PRO A 23 14.54 10.08 -2.46
C PRO A 23 13.16 10.17 -1.83
N LYS A 24 13.18 10.44 -0.53
CA LYS A 24 12.06 10.56 0.39
C LYS A 24 11.20 11.78 0.02
N SER A 25 10.32 11.65 -0.96
CA SER A 25 9.19 12.55 -1.12
C SER A 25 7.93 11.72 -0.95
N ASN A 26 7.10 12.13 0.02
CA ASN A 26 5.77 11.60 0.38
C ASN A 26 5.84 10.48 1.43
N ASN A 27 5.38 10.78 2.64
CA ASN A 27 5.66 10.07 3.90
C ASN A 27 4.92 8.72 4.12
N ASN A 28 4.31 8.13 3.09
CA ASN A 28 3.50 6.92 3.22
C ASN A 28 4.07 5.81 2.30
N GLN A 29 4.27 4.61 2.84
CA GLN A 29 4.74 3.45 2.06
C GLN A 29 3.86 2.23 2.33
N ILE A 30 3.63 1.45 1.28
CA ILE A 30 2.81 0.24 1.28
C ILE A 30 3.72 -0.96 0.97
N ARG A 31 3.57 -2.07 1.68
CA ARG A 31 4.31 -3.32 1.46
C ARG A 31 3.33 -4.48 1.33
N ILE A 32 3.59 -5.39 0.40
CA ILE A 32 2.80 -6.61 0.18
C ILE A 32 3.74 -7.80 0.34
N ASP A 33 3.40 -8.72 1.25
CA ASP A 33 4.21 -9.92 1.51
C ASP A 33 3.33 -11.16 1.71
N GLY A 34 3.86 -12.31 1.30
CA GLY A 34 3.24 -13.62 1.42
C GLY A 34 3.85 -14.39 2.59
N LEU A 35 3.08 -14.61 3.65
CA LEU A 35 3.51 -15.36 4.83
C LEU A 35 2.87 -16.76 4.87
N PRO A 36 3.67 -17.84 4.92
CA PRO A 36 3.14 -19.18 5.20
C PRO A 36 2.56 -19.22 6.62
N ILE A 37 1.29 -19.61 6.78
CA ILE A 37 0.63 -19.61 8.10
C ILE A 37 0.92 -20.89 8.90
N ALA A 38 1.15 -22.03 8.25
CA ALA A 38 1.37 -23.30 8.96
C ALA A 38 2.32 -24.25 8.19
N LYS A 39 3.13 -25.01 8.94
CA LYS A 39 4.12 -25.97 8.41
C LYS A 39 3.52 -27.18 7.69
N SER A 40 2.21 -27.43 7.81
CA SER A 40 1.54 -28.63 7.29
C SER A 40 0.35 -28.35 6.35
N CYS A 41 0.01 -27.08 6.13
CA CYS A 41 -1.10 -26.70 5.25
C CYS A 41 -0.54 -25.81 4.14
N ASN A 42 -0.92 -26.06 2.89
CA ASN A 42 -0.57 -25.21 1.74
C ASN A 42 -1.20 -23.80 1.81
N ASN A 43 -1.74 -23.40 2.95
CA ASN A 43 -2.46 -22.15 3.10
C ASN A 43 -1.46 -20.99 3.28
N GLN A 44 -1.68 -19.92 2.53
CA GLN A 44 -0.84 -18.75 2.45
C GLN A 44 -1.66 -17.52 2.86
N LEU A 45 -1.03 -16.63 3.62
CA LEU A 45 -1.56 -15.30 3.91
C LEU A 45 -0.83 -14.27 3.06
N TRP A 46 -1.55 -13.43 2.36
CA TRP A 46 -0.99 -12.30 1.64
C TRP A 46 -1.57 -11.03 2.23
N SER A 47 -0.74 -10.26 2.93
CA SER A 47 -1.20 -9.04 3.61
C SER A 47 -0.74 -7.80 2.87
N ILE A 48 -1.64 -6.83 2.77
CA ILE A 48 -1.33 -5.44 2.44
C ILE A 48 -1.00 -4.75 3.75
N LEU A 49 0.25 -4.34 3.93
CA LEU A 49 0.72 -3.64 5.12
C LEU A 49 0.97 -2.17 4.78
N ALA A 50 0.49 -1.28 5.63
CA ALA A 50 0.79 0.14 5.57
C ALA A 50 1.46 0.60 6.86
N TYR A 51 2.15 1.73 6.78
CA TYR A 51 2.59 2.46 7.96
C TYR A 51 2.49 3.96 7.70
N ILE A 52 2.19 4.70 8.77
CA ILE A 52 2.10 6.15 8.75
C ILE A 52 3.40 6.72 9.31
N VAL A 53 4.00 7.68 8.60
CA VAL A 53 5.13 8.46 9.12
C VAL A 53 4.65 9.87 9.44
N SER A 54 4.56 10.17 10.73
CA SER A 54 4.33 11.52 11.24
C SER A 54 5.38 11.83 12.30
N SER A 55 5.70 13.11 12.50
CA SER A 55 6.56 13.55 13.62
C SER A 55 5.98 13.16 14.98
N GLU A 56 4.67 12.96 15.06
CA GLU A 56 3.94 12.67 16.30
C GLU A 56 3.63 11.19 16.51
N ILE A 57 3.71 10.37 15.44
CA ILE A 57 3.32 8.95 15.48
C ILE A 57 4.57 8.09 15.27
N LYS A 58 4.85 7.20 16.22
CA LYS A 58 5.88 6.16 16.05
C LYS A 58 5.56 5.34 14.81
N LYS A 59 6.60 4.96 14.05
CA LYS A 59 6.46 4.12 12.85
C LYS A 59 5.79 2.78 13.22
N THR A 60 4.49 2.70 13.02
CA THR A 60 3.67 1.53 13.32
C THR A 60 3.16 0.93 12.02
N VAL A 61 3.45 -0.35 11.81
CA VAL A 61 2.96 -1.11 10.67
C VAL A 61 1.64 -1.75 11.05
N PHE A 62 0.62 -1.64 10.20
CA PHE A 62 -0.69 -2.25 10.41
C PHE A 62 -1.22 -2.88 9.10
N PRO A 63 -2.04 -3.94 9.19
CA PRO A 63 -2.67 -4.54 8.03
C PRO A 63 -3.81 -3.65 7.51
N VAL A 64 -3.90 -3.55 6.18
CA VAL A 64 -4.96 -2.84 5.45
C VAL A 64 -5.87 -3.82 4.71
N GLY A 65 -5.31 -4.94 4.25
CA GLY A 65 -6.05 -5.99 3.58
C GLY A 65 -5.35 -7.33 3.75
N ILE A 66 -6.12 -8.42 3.70
CA ILE A 66 -5.61 -9.78 3.85
C ILE A 66 -6.30 -10.68 2.82
N TYR A 67 -5.50 -11.36 2.03
CA TYR A 67 -5.91 -12.50 1.23
C TYR A 67 -5.47 -13.80 1.89
N TYR A 68 -6.34 -14.80 1.88
CA TYR A 68 -6.08 -16.13 2.41
C TYR A 68 -6.51 -17.19 1.41
N GLY A 69 -5.58 -18.08 1.04
CA GLY A 69 -5.85 -19.12 0.05
C GLY A 69 -4.84 -20.26 0.14
N LYS A 70 -5.04 -21.31 -0.66
CA LYS A 70 -4.09 -22.44 -0.78
C LYS A 70 -2.87 -22.12 -1.66
N SER A 71 -2.88 -20.95 -2.29
CA SER A 71 -1.83 -20.44 -3.16
C SER A 71 -1.87 -18.92 -3.12
N LYS A 72 -0.93 -18.27 -3.81
CA LYS A 72 -1.11 -16.87 -4.22
C LYS A 72 -2.41 -16.73 -5.03
N PRO A 73 -3.05 -15.55 -5.00
CA PRO A 73 -4.20 -15.28 -5.87
C PRO A 73 -3.79 -15.42 -7.34
N ASN A 74 -4.73 -15.85 -8.19
CA ASN A 74 -4.48 -15.96 -9.62
C ASN A 74 -4.44 -14.58 -10.28
N ASP A 75 -5.29 -13.67 -9.81
CA ASP A 75 -5.27 -12.27 -10.14
C ASP A 75 -4.97 -11.45 -8.87
N SER A 76 -3.96 -10.58 -8.90
CA SER A 76 -3.66 -9.71 -7.77
C SER A 76 -4.80 -8.73 -7.46
N ASN A 77 -5.66 -8.42 -8.44
CA ASN A 77 -6.83 -7.56 -8.25
C ASN A 77 -7.84 -8.18 -7.28
N ASP A 78 -7.87 -9.51 -7.14
CA ASP A 78 -8.74 -10.24 -6.20
C ASP A 78 -8.60 -9.76 -4.75
N PHE A 79 -7.52 -9.05 -4.41
CA PHE A 79 -7.35 -8.44 -3.08
C PHE A 79 -6.77 -7.01 -3.11
N LEU A 80 -6.18 -6.56 -4.21
CA LEU A 80 -5.61 -5.20 -4.32
C LEU A 80 -6.60 -4.16 -4.84
N GLU A 81 -7.63 -4.56 -5.59
CA GLU A 81 -8.48 -3.61 -6.29
C GLU A 81 -9.19 -2.65 -5.32
N ASP A 82 -9.86 -3.20 -4.30
CA ASP A 82 -10.57 -2.42 -3.27
C ASP A 82 -9.65 -1.40 -2.60
N PHE A 83 -8.46 -1.84 -2.20
CA PHE A 83 -7.45 -0.97 -1.60
C PHE A 83 -7.02 0.16 -2.55
N VAL A 84 -6.77 -0.14 -3.83
CA VAL A 84 -6.33 0.85 -4.81
C VAL A 84 -7.44 1.86 -5.10
N VAL A 85 -8.69 1.41 -5.20
CA VAL A 85 -9.86 2.28 -5.42
C VAL A 85 -10.02 3.25 -4.25
N GLU A 86 -10.01 2.75 -3.02
CA GLU A 86 -10.14 3.58 -1.81
C GLU A 86 -8.95 4.53 -1.66
N ALA A 87 -7.71 4.05 -1.81
CA ALA A 87 -6.52 4.89 -1.71
C ALA A 87 -6.53 6.02 -2.75
N LYS A 88 -6.97 5.76 -3.98
CA LYS A 88 -7.13 6.81 -5.01
C LYS A 88 -8.19 7.83 -4.58
N ALA A 89 -9.32 7.38 -4.04
CA ALA A 89 -10.37 8.27 -3.57
C ALA A 89 -9.86 9.17 -2.43
N LEU A 90 -9.13 8.61 -1.46
CA LEU A 90 -8.53 9.36 -0.36
C LEU A 90 -7.48 10.36 -0.83
N LEU A 91 -6.61 9.99 -1.77
CA LEU A 91 -5.60 10.90 -2.32
C LEU A 91 -6.22 12.03 -3.16
N THR A 92 -7.37 11.78 -3.79
CA THR A 92 -8.04 12.76 -4.66
C THR A 92 -8.92 13.71 -3.85
N ASN A 93 -9.69 13.16 -2.93
CA ASN A 93 -10.77 13.87 -2.23
C ASN A 93 -10.39 14.24 -0.78
N GLY A 94 -9.27 13.73 -0.28
CA GLY A 94 -8.90 13.85 1.13
C GLY A 94 -9.76 12.98 2.02
N ILE A 95 -9.67 13.22 3.33
CA ILE A 95 -10.52 12.61 4.34
C ILE A 95 -11.27 13.70 5.11
N ASP A 96 -12.58 13.52 5.29
CA ASP A 96 -13.35 14.39 6.17
C ASP A 96 -13.28 13.90 7.61
N VAL A 97 -12.73 14.73 8.48
CA VAL A 97 -12.66 14.47 9.93
C VAL A 97 -13.41 15.58 10.64
N HIS A 98 -14.63 15.27 11.10
CA HIS A 98 -15.50 16.21 11.82
C HIS A 98 -15.82 17.49 11.04
N GLY A 99 -16.06 17.40 9.73
CA GLY A 99 -16.37 18.55 8.87
C GLY A 99 -15.12 19.31 8.40
N HIS A 100 -13.93 18.78 8.71
CA HIS A 100 -12.65 19.29 8.22
C HIS A 100 -12.06 18.32 7.20
N ASN A 101 -12.06 18.72 5.93
CA ASN A 101 -11.38 18.00 4.88
C ASN A 101 -9.85 18.15 5.02
N LYS A 102 -9.16 17.03 5.19
CA LYS A 102 -7.70 16.94 5.18
C LYS A 102 -7.23 16.28 3.90
N GLN A 103 -6.45 17.03 3.12
CA GLN A 103 -5.76 16.51 1.95
C GLN A 103 -4.46 15.81 2.37
N PHE A 104 -4.14 14.72 1.68
CA PHE A 104 -2.93 13.91 1.91
C PHE A 104 -1.75 14.34 1.03
#